data_AF-A0AAV2ZG89-F1
#
_entry.id   AF-A0AAV2ZG89-F1
#
_cell.length_a   1.000
_cell.length_b   1.000
_cell.length_c   1.000
_cell.angle_alpha   90.00
_cell.angle_beta   90.00
_cell.angle_gamma   90.00
#
_symmetry.space_group_name_H-M   'P 1'
#
loop_
_entity.id
_entity.type
_entity.pdbx_description
1 polymer ?
#
loop_
_entity_poly.entity_id
_entity_poly.type
_entity_poly.pdbx_seq_one_letter_code
_entity_poly.pdbx_strand_id
1 'polypeptide(L)'
;YSLSCTQCFSTSSTSCNGSSITCLSGYQCGAQYTTTTIGSEINIDYTKTCFPQNQCNVNGSLTTTGVRVKSAVSCCNTDNCTPTVPTLPGDSSVSNGLTCRACASADSTWCYTSDTIQCTGSENMCLLYTTKYSGTGSLSGAIRGCSTKSLCDIGSQSYTINGLTIETKYICTSGSMGLQKAFYLPAVICLFFLKLLI
;
A
#
# COMPACT_ATOMS: atom_id res chain seq x y z
N TYR A 1 -10.15 -1.05 -28.34
CA TYR A 1 -9.58 0.30 -28.35
C TYR A 1 -8.31 0.28 -27.53
N SER A 2 -7.20 0.82 -28.06
CA SER A 2 -5.89 0.88 -27.41
C SER A 2 -5.48 2.34 -27.31
N LEU A 3 -5.12 2.79 -26.11
CA LEU A 3 -4.81 4.18 -25.80
C LEU A 3 -3.30 4.45 -25.97
N SER A 4 -2.94 5.56 -26.60
CA SER A 4 -1.54 6.03 -26.65
C SER A 4 -1.24 7.01 -25.52
N CYS A 5 -0.24 6.72 -24.68
CA CYS A 5 0.08 7.48 -23.46
C CYS A 5 1.58 7.77 -23.31
N THR A 6 1.92 8.93 -22.74
CA THR A 6 3.30 9.24 -22.37
C THR A 6 3.80 8.35 -21.23
N GLN A 7 4.98 7.76 -21.40
CA GLN A 7 5.73 7.09 -20.34
C GLN A 7 6.94 7.93 -19.92
N CYS A 8 7.02 8.28 -18.65
CA CYS A 8 8.19 8.94 -18.06
C CYS A 8 8.24 8.80 -16.53
N PHE A 9 9.42 9.08 -15.97
CA PHE A 9 9.69 9.04 -14.53
C PHE A 9 10.58 10.22 -14.12
N SER A 10 10.34 10.79 -12.94
CA SER A 10 11.15 11.85 -12.33
C SER A 10 11.21 11.65 -10.81
N THR A 11 12.37 11.92 -10.21
CA THR A 11 12.61 11.83 -8.76
C THR A 11 12.73 13.18 -8.05
N SER A 12 12.53 14.29 -8.78
CA SER A 12 12.80 15.65 -8.27
C SER A 12 11.75 16.68 -8.67
N SER A 13 10.77 16.29 -9.49
CA SER A 13 9.74 17.20 -9.99
C SER A 13 8.42 16.49 -10.21
N THR A 14 7.31 17.23 -10.14
CA THR A 14 5.96 16.74 -10.46
C THR A 14 5.64 16.83 -11.96
N SER A 15 6.67 16.76 -12.79
CA SER A 15 6.56 16.86 -14.25
C SER A 15 7.64 16.05 -14.91
N CYS A 16 7.28 15.27 -15.94
CA CYS A 16 8.24 14.61 -16.79
C CYS A 16 7.73 14.57 -18.23
N ASN A 17 8.67 14.41 -19.15
CA ASN A 17 8.45 14.19 -20.57
C ASN A 17 9.09 12.86 -20.95
N GLY A 18 8.53 12.18 -21.94
CA GLY A 18 9.04 10.90 -22.42
C GLY A 18 8.30 10.40 -23.64
N SER A 19 8.56 9.16 -23.99
CA SER A 19 8.05 8.53 -25.22
C SER A 19 6.58 8.13 -25.08
N SER A 20 5.89 7.99 -26.21
CA SER A 20 4.54 7.41 -26.21
C SER A 20 4.60 5.88 -26.21
N ILE A 21 3.72 5.26 -25.42
CA ILE A 21 3.52 3.81 -25.35
C ILE A 21 2.05 3.47 -25.60
N THR A 22 1.79 2.26 -26.08
CA THR A 22 0.42 1.76 -26.26
C THR A 22 -0.04 1.00 -25.02
N CYS A 23 -1.19 1.39 -24.47
CA CYS A 23 -1.80 0.72 -23.33
C CYS A 23 -2.67 -0.47 -23.77
N LEU A 24 -2.67 -1.50 -22.93
CA LEU A 24 -3.58 -2.64 -23.06
C LEU A 24 -5.03 -2.24 -22.76
N SER A 25 -5.98 -3.07 -23.17
CA SER A 25 -7.38 -2.88 -22.80
C SER A 25 -7.55 -2.92 -21.27
N GLY A 26 -8.38 -2.04 -20.73
CA GLY A 26 -8.58 -1.88 -19.28
C GLY A 26 -7.60 -0.91 -18.60
N TYR A 27 -6.68 -0.30 -19.36
CA TYR A 27 -5.74 0.72 -18.88
C TYR A 27 -6.08 2.12 -19.41
N GLN A 28 -5.66 3.14 -18.67
CA GLN A 28 -5.81 4.56 -19.00
C GLN A 28 -4.46 5.29 -18.88
N CYS A 29 -4.32 6.45 -19.52
CA CYS A 29 -3.16 7.30 -19.29
C CYS A 29 -3.25 7.85 -17.88
N GLY A 30 -2.24 7.63 -17.05
CA GLY A 30 -2.23 8.12 -15.68
C GLY A 30 -0.94 8.84 -15.30
N ALA A 31 -1.08 9.78 -14.37
CA ALA A 31 0.03 10.39 -13.65
C ALA A 31 -0.06 9.99 -12.18
N GLN A 32 1.04 9.51 -11.63
CA GLN A 32 1.20 9.23 -10.21
C GLN A 32 2.17 10.22 -9.60
N TYR A 33 1.78 10.78 -8.47
CA TYR A 33 2.65 11.56 -7.60
C TYR A 33 2.77 10.82 -6.27
N THR A 34 4.01 10.57 -5.84
CA THR A 34 4.31 9.96 -4.55
C THR A 34 5.32 10.82 -3.81
N THR A 35 5.12 10.98 -2.50
CA THR A 35 6.13 11.52 -1.59
C THR A 35 6.45 10.50 -0.53
N THR A 36 7.73 10.27 -0.30
CA THR A 36 8.24 9.45 0.80
C THR A 36 9.01 10.34 1.75
N THR A 37 8.48 10.53 2.95
CA THR A 37 9.10 11.29 4.02
C THR A 37 9.83 10.34 4.97
N ILE A 38 11.13 10.53 5.16
CA ILE A 38 11.97 9.79 6.10
C ILE A 38 12.61 10.80 7.04
N GLY A 39 12.17 10.85 8.30
CA GLY A 39 12.54 11.93 9.21
C GLY A 39 12.15 13.30 8.64
N SER A 40 13.14 14.16 8.38
CA SER A 40 12.94 15.49 7.76
C SER A 40 13.15 15.51 6.24
N GLU A 41 13.62 14.40 5.65
CA GLU A 41 13.87 14.30 4.22
C GLU A 41 12.59 13.92 3.48
N ILE A 42 12.30 14.59 2.37
CA ILE A 42 11.15 14.30 1.51
C ILE A 42 11.68 13.94 0.12
N ASN A 43 11.49 12.68 -0.26
CA ASN A 43 11.74 12.19 -1.60
C ASN A 43 10.45 12.25 -2.42
N ILE A 44 10.58 12.65 -3.69
CA ILE A 44 9.46 12.80 -4.62
C ILE A 44 9.63 11.80 -5.74
N ASP A 45 8.57 11.09 -6.10
CA ASP A 45 8.50 10.30 -7.32
C ASP A 45 7.30 10.76 -8.14
N TYR A 46 7.51 10.98 -9.44
CA TYR A 46 6.46 11.32 -10.39
C TYR A 46 6.56 10.46 -11.64
N THR A 47 5.47 9.78 -11.98
CA THR A 47 5.43 8.83 -13.09
C THR A 47 4.24 9.15 -14.00
N LYS A 48 4.46 9.14 -15.32
CA LYS A 48 3.37 8.99 -16.30
C LYS A 48 3.49 7.62 -16.94
N THR A 49 2.39 6.87 -17.03
CA THR A 49 2.34 5.55 -17.70
C THR A 49 0.89 5.08 -17.89
N CYS A 50 0.69 3.88 -18.41
CA CYS A 50 -0.59 3.19 -18.41
C CYS A 50 -0.93 2.69 -16.99
N PHE A 51 -2.05 3.14 -16.43
CA PHE A 51 -2.58 2.64 -15.15
C PHE A 51 -3.82 1.78 -15.36
N PRO A 52 -4.00 0.69 -14.58
CA PRO A 52 -5.27 -0.02 -14.52
C PRO A 52 -6.40 0.93 -14.14
N GLN A 53 -7.58 0.79 -14.76
CA GLN A 53 -8.71 1.68 -14.49
C GLN A 53 -9.12 1.72 -13.01
N ASN A 54 -8.96 0.62 -12.27
CA ASN A 54 -9.29 0.55 -10.83
C ASN A 54 -8.27 1.27 -9.93
N GLN A 55 -7.15 1.76 -10.47
CA GLN A 55 -6.17 2.57 -9.74
C GLN A 55 -6.27 4.06 -10.05
N CYS A 56 -7.11 4.42 -11.00
CA CYS A 56 -7.36 5.81 -11.34
C CYS A 56 -8.10 6.53 -10.21
N ASN A 57 -7.68 7.78 -9.93
CA ASN A 57 -8.26 8.63 -8.89
C ASN A 57 -8.15 8.05 -7.47
N VAL A 58 -7.26 7.07 -7.27
CA VAL A 58 -6.89 6.59 -5.94
C VAL A 58 -5.91 7.56 -5.33
N ASN A 59 -6.23 8.07 -4.14
CA ASN A 59 -5.33 8.85 -3.30
C ASN A 59 -5.25 8.21 -1.92
N GLY A 60 -4.09 8.25 -1.28
CA GLY A 60 -3.94 7.61 0.01
C GLY A 60 -2.57 7.78 0.63
N SER A 61 -2.47 7.34 1.87
CA SER A 61 -1.22 7.37 2.61
C SER A 61 -0.98 6.08 3.37
N LEU A 62 0.29 5.84 3.65
CA LEU A 62 0.78 4.81 4.55
C LEU A 62 1.79 5.47 5.49
N THR A 63 1.75 5.09 6.76
CA THR A 63 2.72 5.52 7.78
C THR A 63 3.23 4.31 8.53
N THR A 64 4.55 4.23 8.67
CA THR A 64 5.26 3.26 9.52
C THR A 64 6.26 4.00 10.42
N THR A 65 7.10 3.27 11.14
CA THR A 65 8.10 3.84 12.04
C THR A 65 9.10 4.71 11.27
N GLY A 66 9.01 6.03 11.45
CA GLY A 66 9.93 7.01 10.85
C GLY A 66 9.74 7.27 9.35
N VAL A 67 8.75 6.63 8.71
CA VAL A 67 8.49 6.76 7.27
C VAL A 67 7.01 7.02 7.02
N ARG A 68 6.71 8.01 6.18
CA ARG A 68 5.36 8.30 5.67
C ARG A 68 5.39 8.36 4.16
N VAL A 69 4.49 7.62 3.53
CA VAL A 69 4.29 7.60 2.08
C VAL A 69 2.92 8.19 1.78
N LYS A 70 2.86 9.15 0.86
CA LYS A 70 1.61 9.64 0.28
C LYS A 70 1.66 9.37 -1.20
N SER A 71 0.56 8.88 -1.78
CA SER A 71 0.47 8.63 -3.20
C SER A 71 -0.90 9.01 -3.74
N ALA A 72 -0.94 9.54 -4.94
CA ALA A 72 -2.16 9.86 -5.66
C ALA A 72 -2.00 9.60 -7.15
N VAL A 73 -3.05 9.12 -7.79
CA VAL A 73 -3.11 8.85 -9.23
C VAL A 73 -4.25 9.64 -9.86
N SER A 74 -3.98 10.34 -10.95
CA SER A 74 -4.99 10.90 -11.84
C SER A 74 -4.95 10.16 -13.18
N CYS A 75 -6.08 10.10 -13.87
CA CYS A 75 -6.16 9.46 -15.18
C CYS A 75 -6.97 10.28 -16.19
N CYS A 76 -6.74 9.99 -17.46
CA CYS A 76 -7.55 10.45 -18.59
C CYS A 76 -7.69 9.32 -19.63
N ASN A 77 -8.75 9.37 -20.43
CA ASN A 77 -9.22 8.22 -21.23
C ASN A 77 -9.34 8.49 -22.74
N THR A 78 -8.72 9.57 -23.25
CA THR A 78 -8.65 9.88 -24.69
C THR A 78 -7.22 9.75 -25.22
N ASP A 79 -7.04 9.45 -26.50
CA ASP A 79 -5.70 9.28 -27.07
C ASP A 79 -4.81 10.52 -26.87
N ASN A 80 -3.57 10.28 -26.43
CA ASN A 80 -2.57 11.31 -26.13
C ASN A 80 -3.05 12.37 -25.13
N CYS A 81 -4.02 12.04 -24.29
CA CYS A 81 -4.42 12.92 -23.20
C CYS A 81 -3.27 13.09 -22.20
N THR A 82 -3.19 14.28 -21.61
CA THR A 82 -2.25 14.55 -20.52
C THR A 82 -3.01 14.54 -19.20
N PRO A 83 -2.80 13.54 -18.33
CA PRO A 83 -3.42 13.54 -17.01
C PRO A 83 -2.89 14.72 -16.19
N THR A 84 -3.76 15.33 -15.40
CA THR A 84 -3.41 16.45 -14.51
C THR A 84 -2.47 15.97 -13.40
N VAL A 85 -1.64 16.83 -12.83
CA VAL A 85 -0.87 16.45 -11.63
C VAL A 85 -1.85 16.14 -10.49
N PRO A 86 -1.82 14.93 -9.90
CA PRO A 86 -2.76 14.56 -8.84
C PRO A 86 -2.41 15.25 -7.52
N THR A 87 -3.42 15.50 -6.70
CA THR A 87 -3.26 16.10 -5.37
C THR A 87 -3.07 15.02 -4.31
N LEU A 88 -2.00 15.13 -3.52
CA LEU A 88 -1.75 14.22 -2.40
C LEU A 88 -2.74 14.45 -1.25
N PRO A 89 -3.03 13.42 -0.45
CA PRO A 89 -3.83 13.60 0.75
C PRO A 89 -3.17 14.59 1.71
N GLY A 90 -4.03 15.36 2.40
CA GLY A 90 -3.59 16.28 3.45
C GLY A 90 -3.00 15.54 4.65
N ASP A 91 -2.17 16.24 5.43
CA ASP A 91 -1.63 15.70 6.66
C ASP A 91 -2.54 16.03 7.85
N SER A 92 -2.62 15.10 8.79
CA SER A 92 -3.27 15.30 10.08
C SER A 92 -2.50 14.51 11.14
N SER A 93 -2.12 15.20 12.21
CA SER A 93 -1.50 14.61 13.39
C SER A 93 -2.53 14.19 14.44
N VAL A 94 -3.81 14.42 14.20
CA VAL A 94 -4.89 14.05 15.12
C VAL A 94 -5.02 12.53 15.14
N SER A 95 -4.80 11.92 16.31
CA SER A 95 -5.00 10.48 16.49
C SER A 95 -6.44 10.09 16.16
N ASN A 96 -6.60 8.99 15.42
CA ASN A 96 -7.90 8.43 15.07
C ASN A 96 -8.29 7.23 15.96
N GLY A 97 -7.49 6.93 16.98
CA GLY A 97 -7.74 5.85 17.95
C GLY A 97 -7.35 4.44 17.47
N LEU A 98 -6.86 4.29 16.23
CA LEU A 98 -6.33 3.02 15.74
C LEU A 98 -4.85 2.87 16.10
N THR A 99 -4.46 1.66 16.51
CA THR A 99 -3.06 1.29 16.77
C THR A 99 -2.69 0.10 15.91
N CYS A 100 -1.60 0.22 15.14
CA CYS A 100 -1.12 -0.80 14.22
C CYS A 100 0.32 -1.20 14.53
N ARG A 101 0.70 -2.44 14.20
CA ARG A 101 2.13 -2.84 14.20
C ARG A 101 2.87 -2.08 13.11
N ALA A 102 4.12 -1.73 13.37
CA ALA A 102 4.94 -0.97 12.42
C ALA A 102 6.35 -1.54 12.28
N CYS A 103 6.74 -1.85 11.05
CA CYS A 103 8.08 -2.29 10.68
C CYS A 103 8.29 -2.15 9.18
N ALA A 104 9.55 -2.24 8.75
CA ALA A 104 9.94 -2.39 7.35
C ALA A 104 11.01 -3.48 7.21
N SER A 105 11.04 -4.17 6.07
CA SER A 105 12.11 -5.09 5.66
C SER A 105 12.38 -4.88 4.17
N ALA A 106 13.66 -4.93 3.77
CA ALA A 106 14.13 -4.67 2.41
C ALA A 106 14.47 -5.96 1.63
N ASP A 107 14.29 -7.13 2.25
CA ASP A 107 14.68 -8.44 1.72
C ASP A 107 13.64 -9.54 1.95
N SER A 108 12.53 -9.23 2.61
CA SER A 108 11.44 -10.18 2.92
C SER A 108 10.07 -9.61 2.58
N THR A 109 9.13 -10.50 2.23
CA THR A 109 7.70 -10.17 2.08
C THR A 109 6.95 -10.13 3.42
N TRP A 110 7.69 -10.14 4.54
CA TRP A 110 7.13 -10.03 5.87
C TRP A 110 8.12 -9.39 6.84
N CYS A 111 7.61 -8.60 7.79
CA CYS A 111 8.39 -8.10 8.93
C CYS A 111 7.68 -8.41 10.24
N TYR A 112 8.38 -9.06 11.17
CA TYR A 112 7.88 -9.36 12.52
C TYR A 112 8.23 -8.21 13.47
N THR A 113 7.26 -7.76 14.26
CA THR A 113 7.49 -6.73 15.26
C THR A 113 6.42 -6.78 16.34
N SER A 114 6.81 -6.44 17.57
CA SER A 114 5.89 -6.05 18.65
C SER A 114 5.65 -4.54 18.70
N ASP A 115 6.38 -3.75 17.94
CA ASP A 115 6.27 -2.30 17.99
C ASP A 115 4.99 -1.84 17.32
N THR A 116 4.41 -0.78 17.88
CA THR A 116 3.15 -0.20 17.41
C THR A 116 3.25 1.31 17.25
N ILE A 117 2.45 1.84 16.33
CA ILE A 117 2.26 3.28 16.15
C ILE A 117 0.78 3.63 16.31
N GLN A 118 0.51 4.86 16.74
CA GLN A 118 -0.82 5.45 16.74
C GLN A 118 -1.11 6.01 15.35
N CYS A 119 -2.23 5.60 14.76
CA CYS A 119 -2.64 6.11 13.46
C CYS A 119 -3.32 7.48 13.60
N THR A 120 -3.20 8.30 12.56
CA THR A 120 -3.72 9.66 12.56
C THR A 120 -4.55 9.94 11.31
N GLY A 121 -5.44 10.93 11.42
CA GLY A 121 -6.27 11.38 10.30
C GLY A 121 -7.04 10.22 9.64
N SER A 122 -6.94 10.15 8.31
CA SER A 122 -7.65 9.17 7.48
C SER A 122 -6.99 7.79 7.41
N GLU A 123 -5.86 7.56 8.08
CA GLU A 123 -5.19 6.25 8.09
C GLU A 123 -5.89 5.29 9.06
N ASN A 124 -7.06 4.81 8.65
CA ASN A 124 -7.99 4.03 9.46
C ASN A 124 -7.90 2.52 9.23
N MET A 125 -6.80 2.03 8.63
CA MET A 125 -6.53 0.61 8.40
C MET A 125 -5.12 0.26 8.89
N CYS A 126 -4.94 -0.94 9.42
CA CYS A 126 -3.62 -1.55 9.57
C CYS A 126 -3.26 -2.30 8.28
N LEU A 127 -2.14 -1.94 7.65
CA LEU A 127 -1.69 -2.47 6.37
C LEU A 127 -0.40 -3.28 6.55
N LEU A 128 -0.32 -4.41 5.83
CA LEU A 128 0.92 -5.02 5.37
C LEU A 128 1.00 -4.84 3.85
N TYR A 129 1.94 -4.00 3.42
CA TYR A 129 2.30 -3.83 2.02
C TYR A 129 3.52 -4.69 1.70
N THR A 130 3.49 -5.44 0.61
CA THR A 130 4.65 -6.23 0.16
C THR A 130 4.93 -5.99 -1.31
N THR A 131 6.21 -5.93 -1.67
CA THR A 131 6.70 -5.91 -3.04
C THR A 131 7.59 -7.13 -3.28
N LYS A 132 7.47 -7.75 -4.44
CA LYS A 132 8.38 -8.79 -4.89
C LYS A 132 8.71 -8.58 -6.36
N TYR A 133 10.01 -8.49 -6.64
CA TYR A 133 10.58 -8.41 -7.97
C TYR A 133 11.14 -9.79 -8.31
N SER A 134 10.81 -10.32 -9.50
CA SER A 134 11.27 -11.63 -9.97
C SER A 134 11.76 -11.55 -11.42
N GLY A 135 12.88 -12.20 -11.73
CA GLY A 135 13.57 -12.10 -13.03
C GLY A 135 15.04 -12.54 -12.91
N THR A 136 15.99 -11.73 -13.40
CA THR A 136 17.45 -11.96 -13.25
C THR A 136 17.98 -11.78 -11.83
N GLY A 137 17.11 -11.44 -10.88
CA GLY A 137 17.32 -11.42 -9.43
C GLY A 137 15.98 -11.43 -8.71
N SER A 138 15.98 -11.74 -7.41
CA SER A 138 14.80 -11.63 -6.56
C SER A 138 15.04 -10.60 -5.47
N LEU A 139 14.26 -9.53 -5.48
CA LEU A 139 14.21 -8.53 -4.41
C LEU A 139 12.81 -8.57 -3.82
N SER A 140 12.69 -8.39 -2.51
CA SER A 140 11.38 -8.27 -1.88
C SER A 140 11.41 -7.28 -0.75
N GLY A 141 10.27 -6.67 -0.45
CA GLY A 141 10.14 -5.73 0.64
C GLY A 141 8.80 -5.90 1.33
N ALA A 142 8.75 -5.49 2.59
CA ALA A 142 7.55 -5.47 3.39
C ALA A 142 7.50 -4.23 4.26
N ILE A 143 6.32 -3.62 4.35
CA ILE A 143 6.05 -2.50 5.25
C ILE A 143 4.76 -2.79 6.00
N ARG A 144 4.80 -2.60 7.31
CA ARG A 144 3.62 -2.60 8.18
C ARG A 144 3.38 -1.24 8.77
N GLY A 145 2.12 -0.85 8.91
CA GLY A 145 1.76 0.39 9.56
C GLY A 145 0.31 0.78 9.40
N CYS A 146 0.05 2.07 9.56
CA CYS A 146 -1.25 2.69 9.34
C CYS A 146 -1.42 3.00 7.85
N SER A 147 -2.64 2.90 7.32
CA SER A 147 -2.93 3.25 5.94
C SER A 147 -4.37 3.70 5.75
N THR A 148 -4.62 4.44 4.68
CA THR A 148 -5.96 4.77 4.23
C THR A 148 -6.63 3.57 3.56
N LYS A 149 -7.94 3.41 3.76
CA LYS A 149 -8.74 2.37 3.10
C LYS A 149 -8.58 2.35 1.56
N SER A 150 -8.40 3.52 0.94
CA SER A 150 -8.18 3.63 -0.51
C SER A 150 -6.96 2.86 -1.03
N LEU A 151 -5.88 2.75 -0.27
CA LEU A 151 -4.73 1.93 -0.66
C LEU A 151 -5.02 0.44 -0.48
N CYS A 152 -5.77 0.07 0.56
CA CYS A 152 -6.21 -1.30 0.79
C CYS A 152 -7.12 -1.82 -0.33
N ASP A 153 -7.97 -0.95 -0.88
CA ASP A 153 -8.93 -1.30 -1.92
C ASP A 153 -8.26 -1.59 -3.28
N ILE A 154 -6.97 -1.25 -3.46
CA ILE A 154 -6.17 -1.65 -4.63
C ILE A 154 -5.98 -3.18 -4.67
N GLY A 155 -5.84 -3.83 -3.51
CA GLY A 155 -5.64 -5.28 -3.41
C GLY A 155 -4.29 -5.77 -3.95
N SER A 156 -4.22 -7.02 -4.40
CA SER A 156 -2.99 -7.59 -4.96
C SER A 156 -2.86 -7.32 -6.44
N GLN A 157 -1.65 -6.99 -6.89
CA GLN A 157 -1.35 -6.67 -8.28
C GLN A 157 -0.12 -7.45 -8.75
N SER A 158 -0.07 -7.73 -10.05
CA SER A 158 1.09 -8.35 -10.69
C SER A 158 1.28 -7.74 -12.06
N TYR A 159 2.49 -7.25 -12.34
CA TYR A 159 2.86 -6.61 -13.59
C TYR A 159 4.14 -7.24 -14.12
N THR A 160 4.25 -7.39 -15.44
CA THR A 160 5.50 -7.78 -16.09
C THR A 160 5.94 -6.68 -17.04
N ILE A 161 7.14 -6.14 -16.82
CA ILE A 161 7.74 -5.07 -17.62
C ILE A 161 9.13 -5.53 -18.05
N ASN A 162 9.38 -5.66 -19.36
CA ASN A 162 10.68 -6.06 -19.92
C ASN A 162 11.28 -7.32 -19.27
N GLY A 163 10.45 -8.32 -18.94
CA GLY A 163 10.89 -9.57 -18.30
C GLY A 163 11.07 -9.49 -16.78
N LEU A 164 10.86 -8.33 -16.16
CA LEU A 164 10.79 -8.15 -14.71
C LEU A 164 9.33 -8.27 -14.26
N THR A 165 9.03 -9.23 -13.39
CA THR A 165 7.72 -9.35 -12.75
C THR A 165 7.73 -8.64 -11.40
N ILE A 166 6.77 -7.74 -11.19
CA ILE A 166 6.56 -6.99 -9.97
C ILE A 166 5.22 -7.42 -9.39
N GLU A 167 5.25 -8.07 -8.24
CA GLU A 167 4.06 -8.41 -7.46
C GLU A 167 3.93 -7.44 -6.28
N THR A 168 2.77 -6.82 -6.12
CA THR A 168 2.46 -6.00 -4.95
C THR A 168 1.23 -6.54 -4.25
N LYS A 169 1.21 -6.46 -2.92
CA LYS A 169 0.05 -6.88 -2.11
C LYS A 169 -0.23 -5.85 -1.05
N TYR A 170 -1.50 -5.49 -0.92
CA TYR A 170 -2.03 -4.66 0.16
C TYR A 170 -2.96 -5.52 1.01
N ILE A 171 -2.50 -5.94 2.19
CA ILE A 171 -3.26 -6.77 3.12
C ILE A 171 -3.67 -5.89 4.30
N CYS A 172 -4.97 -5.65 4.46
CA CYS A 172 -5.48 -4.71 5.45
C CYS A 172 -6.45 -5.31 6.45
N THR A 173 -6.48 -4.73 7.65
CA THR A 173 -7.45 -5.01 8.71
C THR A 173 -7.94 -3.70 9.31
N SER A 174 -9.25 -3.61 9.61
CA SER A 174 -9.85 -2.48 10.34
C SER A 174 -9.63 -2.56 11.85
N GLY A 175 -9.09 -3.68 12.34
CA GLY A 175 -8.89 -3.93 13.75
C GLY A 175 -7.69 -3.17 14.30
N SER A 176 -7.93 -2.37 15.35
CA SER A 176 -6.92 -2.18 16.36
C SER A 176 -6.64 -3.57 16.92
N MET A 177 -5.36 -3.92 17.05
CA MET A 177 -5.06 -4.93 18.06
C MET A 177 -5.23 -4.23 19.41
N GLY A 178 -6.49 -4.00 19.80
CA GLY A 178 -6.80 -3.91 21.22
C GLY A 178 -6.16 -5.14 21.83
N LEU A 179 -5.28 -4.94 22.81
CA LEU A 179 -4.72 -6.02 23.61
C LEU A 179 -5.86 -7.01 23.84
N GLN A 180 -5.76 -8.20 23.25
CA GLN A 180 -6.54 -9.32 23.76
C GLN A 180 -6.05 -9.46 25.19
N LYS A 181 -6.75 -8.82 26.14
CA LYS A 181 -6.83 -9.36 27.49
C LYS A 181 -7.21 -10.80 27.25
N ALA A 182 -6.24 -11.70 27.45
CA ALA A 182 -6.46 -13.12 27.44
C ALA A 182 -7.65 -13.35 28.36
N PHE A 183 -8.81 -13.54 27.74
CA PHE A 183 -10.00 -13.94 28.44
C PHE A 183 -9.70 -15.39 28.78
N TYR A 184 -9.11 -15.60 29.96
CA TYR A 184 -9.04 -16.90 30.60
C TYR A 184 -10.48 -17.37 30.72
N LEU A 185 -10.96 -18.09 29.71
CA LEU A 185 -12.17 -18.89 29.81
C LEU A 185 -11.86 -19.94 30.87
N PRO A 186 -12.52 -19.93 32.04
CA PRO A 186 -12.40 -21.04 32.95
C PRO A 186 -12.97 -22.25 32.21
N ALA A 187 -12.17 -23.31 32.07
CA ALA A 187 -12.65 -24.57 31.53
C ALA A 187 -13.82 -25.04 32.39
N VAL A 188 -15.04 -24.91 31.87
CA VAL A 188 -16.24 -25.53 32.43
C VAL A 188 -16.11 -27.02 32.17
N ILE A 189 -15.48 -27.75 33.09
CA ILE A 189 -15.57 -29.20 33.16
C ILE A 189 -16.78 -29.51 34.04
N CYS A 190 -17.96 -29.59 33.43
CA CYS A 190 -19.10 -30.25 34.04
C CYS A 190 -19.03 -31.75 33.72
N LEU A 191 -18.61 -32.51 34.75
CA LEU A 191 -19.10 -33.81 35.23
C LEU A 191 -19.95 -34.67 34.28
N PHE A 192 -19.66 -35.97 34.17
CA PHE A 192 -20.58 -37.05 34.59
C PHE A 192 -19.92 -38.45 34.57
N PHE A 193 -19.79 -39.02 35.78
CA PHE A 193 -19.83 -40.41 36.24
C PHE A 193 -19.69 -41.62 35.28
N LEU A 194 -18.76 -42.52 35.64
CA LEU A 194 -18.94 -43.99 35.76
C LEU A 194 -17.79 -44.52 36.65
N LYS A 195 -17.94 -44.65 37.97
CA LYS A 195 -18.32 -45.85 38.75
C LYS A 195 -17.67 -47.18 38.29
N LEU A 196 -16.91 -47.77 39.23
CA LEU A 196 -16.69 -49.20 39.58
C LEU A 196 -15.37 -49.92 39.20
N LEU A 197 -14.78 -50.51 40.27
CA LEU A 197 -13.99 -51.78 40.39
C LEU A 197 -12.51 -51.72 39.94
N ILE A 198 -11.48 -52.05 40.72
CA ILE A 198 -11.23 -52.70 42.04
C ILE A 198 -10.02 -52.01 42.67
#